data_AF-A0A661XJF5-F1
#
_entry.id   AF-A0A661XJF5-F1
#
_cell.length_a   1.000
_cell.length_b   1.000
_cell.length_c   1.000
_cell.angle_alpha   90.00
_cell.angle_beta   90.00
_cell.angle_gamma   90.00
#
_symmetry.space_group_name_H-M   'P 1'
#
loop_
_entity.id
_entity.type
_entity.pdbx_description
1 polymer ?
#
loop_
_entity_poly.entity_id
_entity_poly.type
_entity_poly.pdbx_seq_one_letter_code
_entity_poly.pdbx_strand_id
1 'polypeptide(L)' 'MQIIVADPFPYEKVKNVFDTVTNIIDVEQNSTAQLARLVKEKTGIEIKNKILRYDGRPFDPFELHKKIEEVLK' A
#
# COMPACT_ATOMS: atom_id res chain seq x y z
N MET A 1 -3.34 1.32 -7.23
CA MET A 1 -3.43 2.80 -7.26
C MET A 1 -2.12 3.37 -6.77
N GLN A 2 -1.66 4.51 -7.31
CA GLN A 2 -0.46 5.21 -6.81
C GLN A 2 -0.86 6.53 -6.16
N ILE A 3 -0.30 6.81 -4.97
CA ILE A 3 -0.44 8.10 -4.27
C ILE A 3 0.76 8.95 -4.67
N ILE A 4 0.51 10.05 -5.39
CA ILE A 4 1.56 10.94 -5.92
C ILE A 4 1.84 12.10 -4.98
N VAL A 5 0.81 12.62 -4.30
CA VAL A 5 0.88 13.75 -3.38
C VAL A 5 0.45 13.27 -2.01
N ALA A 6 1.33 13.39 -1.02
CA ALA A 6 1.04 13.01 0.36
C ALA A 6 0.28 14.10 1.12
N ASP A 7 0.57 15.37 0.80
CA ASP A 7 -0.11 16.54 1.35
C ASP A 7 -0.26 17.63 0.27
N PRO A 8 -1.48 18.11 -0.02
CA PRO A 8 -2.76 17.66 0.54
C PRO A 8 -3.08 16.21 0.14
N PHE A 9 -3.46 15.37 1.11
CA PHE A 9 -3.74 13.96 0.87
C PHE A 9 -5.01 13.77 0.00
N PRO A 10 -5.00 12.94 -1.05
CA PRO A 10 -6.12 12.77 -1.97
C PRO A 10 -7.24 11.86 -1.40
N TYR A 11 -7.85 12.28 -0.29
CA TYR A 11 -8.82 11.50 0.49
C TYR A 11 -9.96 10.92 -0.36
N GLU A 12 -10.68 11.76 -1.12
CA GLU A 12 -11.83 11.33 -1.92
C GLU A 12 -11.46 10.26 -2.95
N LYS A 13 -10.31 10.41 -3.61
CA LYS A 13 -9.85 9.45 -4.61
C LYS A 13 -9.49 8.11 -3.98
N VAL A 14 -8.80 8.13 -2.84
CA VAL A 14 -8.41 6.92 -2.11
C VAL A 14 -9.66 6.19 -1.61
N LYS A 15 -10.59 6.91 -0.97
CA LYS A 15 -11.83 6.35 -0.44
C LYS A 15 -12.67 5.70 -1.53
N ASN A 16 -12.89 6.40 -2.65
CA ASN A 16 -13.68 5.87 -3.77
C ASN A 16 -13.09 4.58 -4.35
N VAL A 17 -11.76 4.46 -4.43
CA VAL A 17 -11.14 3.21 -4.88
C VAL A 17 -11.31 2.11 -3.83
N PHE A 18 -11.08 2.43 -2.56
CA PHE A 18 -11.09 1.46 -1.48
C PHE A 18 -12.49 0.87 -1.24
N ASP A 19 -13.55 1.65 -1.44
CA ASP A 19 -14.94 1.19 -1.34
C ASP A 19 -15.33 0.17 -2.43
N THR A 20 -14.55 0.04 -3.51
CA THR A 20 -14.83 -0.87 -4.64
C THR A 20 -14.05 -2.18 -4.60
N VAL A 21 -13.15 -2.36 -3.63
CA VAL A 21 -12.23 -3.51 -3.57
C VAL A 21 -12.31 -4.21 -2.21
N THR A 22 -12.16 -5.53 -2.22
CA THR A 22 -12.13 -6.36 -1.00
C THR A 22 -10.72 -6.57 -0.46
N ASN A 23 -9.72 -6.57 -1.34
CA ASN A 23 -8.33 -6.82 -1.01
C ASN A 23 -7.48 -5.59 -1.34
N ILE A 24 -6.82 -5.04 -0.32
CA ILE A 24 -5.91 -3.91 -0.45
C ILE A 24 -4.56 -4.38 0.08
N ILE A 25 -3.53 -4.25 -0.76
CA ILE A 25 -2.15 -4.57 -0.41
C ILE A 25 -1.35 -3.28 -0.53
N ASP A 26 -0.71 -2.89 0.55
CA ASP A 26 0.27 -1.81 0.54
C ASP A 26 1.64 -2.35 0.13
N VAL A 27 2.31 -1.65 -0.78
CA VAL A 27 3.62 -2.06 -1.33
C VAL A 27 4.55 -0.86 -1.24
N GLU A 28 5.54 -0.92 -0.36
CA GLU A 28 6.44 0.20 -0.12
C GLU A 28 7.86 -0.20 0.30
N GLN A 29 8.82 0.67 0.01
CA GLN A 29 10.23 0.47 0.33
C GLN A 29 10.63 1.12 1.65
N ASN A 30 10.00 0.69 2.74
CA ASN A 30 10.43 1.02 4.09
C ASN A 30 10.07 -0.11 5.07
N SER A 31 10.57 -0.01 6.30
CA SER A 31 10.38 -1.04 7.34
C SER A 31 9.13 -0.82 8.20
N THR A 32 8.54 0.38 8.20
CA THR A 32 7.55 0.80 9.20
C THR A 32 6.14 1.01 8.65
N ALA A 33 5.94 0.71 7.36
CA ALA A 33 4.68 0.88 6.67
C ALA A 33 4.14 2.33 6.69
N GLN A 34 4.98 3.30 6.32
CA GLN A 34 4.65 4.73 6.46
C GLN A 34 3.46 5.15 5.60
N LEU A 35 3.32 4.64 4.38
CA LEU A 35 2.19 4.96 3.51
C LEU A 35 0.90 4.36 4.07
N ALA A 36 0.90 3.10 4.50
CA ALA A 36 -0.26 2.50 5.15
C ALA A 36 -0.67 3.27 6.41
N ARG A 37 0.29 3.75 7.20
CA ARG A 37 0.03 4.59 8.37
C ARG A 37 -0.59 5.93 7.99
N LEU A 38 -0.09 6.59 6.95
CA LEU A 38 -0.68 7.83 6.44
C LEU A 38 -2.12 7.61 5.94
N VAL A 39 -2.37 6.53 5.19
CA VAL A 39 -3.72 6.16 4.75
C VAL A 39 -4.63 5.98 5.96
N LYS A 40 -4.20 5.24 6.98
CA LYS A 40 -4.98 5.04 8.22
C LYS A 40 -5.25 6.37 8.95
N GLU A 41 -4.26 7.25 9.05
CA GLU A 41 -4.43 8.57 9.66
C GLU A 41 -5.45 9.43 8.92
N LYS A 42 -5.37 9.48 7.58
CA LYS A 42 -6.20 10.37 6.76
C LYS A 42 -7.59 9.81 6.46
N THR A 43 -7.76 8.48 6.47
CA THR A 43 -9.00 7.82 6.04
C THR A 43 -9.67 6.98 7.12
N GLY A 44 -8.96 6.63 8.19
CA GLY A 44 -9.40 5.63 9.17
C GLY A 44 -9.30 4.18 8.68
N ILE A 45 -8.96 3.94 7.42
CA ILE A 45 -8.90 2.61 6.83
C ILE A 45 -7.57 1.94 7.15
N GLU A 46 -7.62 0.76 7.77
CA GLU A 46 -6.44 -0.04 8.07
C GLU A 46 -6.12 -1.03 6.94
N ILE A 47 -4.98 -0.82 6.27
CA ILE A 47 -4.45 -1.78 5.30
C ILE A 47 -3.73 -2.90 6.07
N LYS A 48 -4.30 -4.10 6.04
CA LYS A 48 -3.77 -5.27 6.78
C LYS A 48 -2.59 -5.91 6.04
N ASN A 49 -2.76 -6.12 4.74
CA ASN A 49 -1.77 -6.78 3.89
C ASN A 49 -0.69 -5.79 3.44
N LYS A 50 0.58 -6.13 3.66
CA LYS A 50 1.71 -5.24 3.36
C LYS A 50 2.86 -6.04 2.78
N ILE A 51 3.48 -5.51 1.73
CA ILE A 51 4.72 -6.01 1.15
C ILE A 51 5.77 -4.91 1.35
N LEU A 52 6.58 -5.09 2.38
CA LEU A 52 7.59 -4.13 2.81
C LEU A 52 8.98 -4.60 2.39
N ARG A 53 9.84 -3.65 1.99
CA ARG A 53 11.26 -3.93 1.74
C ARG A 53 12.13 -2.76 2.14
N TYR A 54 13.30 -3.05 2.70
CA TYR A 54 14.21 -2.02 3.26
C TYR A 54 15.70 -2.39 3.08
N ASP A 55 16.01 -3.21 2.08
CA ASP A 55 17.36 -3.71 1.76
C ASP A 55 18.16 -2.79 0.82
N GLY A 56 17.63 -1.60 0.52
CA GLY A 56 18.26 -0.61 -0.36
C GLY A 56 18.20 -0.94 -1.86
N ARG A 57 17.56 -2.04 -2.26
CA ARG A 57 17.40 -2.42 -3.67
C ARG A 57 16.01 -2.01 -4.18
N PRO A 58 15.77 -1.83 -5.50
CA PRO A 58 14.44 -1.66 -6.09
C PRO A 58 13.68 -3.00 -6.21
N PHE A 59 12.35 -3.00 -6.03
CA PHE A 59 11.55 -4.22 -6.14
C PHE A 59 11.82 -4.96 -7.45
N ASP A 60 12.11 -6.26 -7.35
CA ASP A 60 12.18 -7.13 -8.52
C ASP A 60 10.73 -7.53 -8.91
N PRO A 61 10.33 -7.39 -10.19
CA PRO A 61 8.97 -7.71 -10.62
C PRO A 61 8.55 -9.16 -10.36
N PHE A 62 9.47 -10.13 -10.51
CA PHE A 62 9.14 -11.55 -10.30
C PHE A 62 9.02 -11.87 -8.81
N GLU A 63 9.90 -11.34 -7.98
CA GLU A 63 9.81 -11.45 -6.52
C GLU A 63 8.51 -10.82 -6.00
N LEU A 64 8.17 -9.62 -6.49
CA LEU A 64 6.97 -8.90 -6.09
C LEU A 64 5.71 -9.66 -6.51
N HIS A 65 5.66 -10.20 -7.74
CA HIS A 65 4.56 -11.02 -8.21
C HIS A 65 4.31 -12.21 -7.28
N LYS A 66 5.35 -12.96 -6.92
CA LYS A 66 5.24 -14.11 -6.00
C LYS A 66 4.69 -13.71 -4.63
N LYS A 67 5.19 -12.60 -4.06
CA LYS A 67 4.69 -12.09 -2.77
C LYS A 67 3.22 -11.66 -2.84
N ILE A 68 2.78 -11.08 -3.96
CA ILE A 68 1.38 -10.73 -4.16
C ILE A 68 0.52 -12.01 -4.19
N GLU A 69 0.95 -13.06 -4.89
CA GLU A 69 0.23 -14.34 -4.90
C GLU A 69 0.17 -14.99 -3.51
N GLU A 70 1.25 -14.92 -2.72
CA GLU A 70 1.28 -15.44 -1.35
C GLU A 70 0.30 -14.72 -0.42
N VAL A 71 0.13 -13.40 -0.60
CA VAL A 71 -0.78 -12.57 0.20
C VAL A 71 -2.25 -12.77 -0.20
N LEU A 72 -2.53 -13.14 -1.46
CA LEU A 72 -3.89 -13.32 -1.98
C LEU A 72 -4.44 -14.76 -1.81
N LYS A 73 -3.59 -15.71 -1.43
CA LYS A 73 -4.00 -17.08 -1.07
C LYS A 73 -4.69 -17.10 0.29
#